data_AF-A0A7Z1QY19-F1
#
_entry.id   AF-A0A7Z1QY19-F1
#
_cell.length_a   1.000
_cell.length_b   1.000
_cell.length_c   1.000
_cell.angle_alpha   90.00
_cell.angle_beta   90.00
_cell.angle_gamma   90.00
#
_symmetry.space_group_name_H-M   'P 1'
#
loop_
_entity.id
_entity.type
_entity.pdbx_description
1 polymer ?
#
loop_
_entity_poly.entity_id
_entity_poly.type
_entity_poly.pdbx_seq_one_letter_code
_entity_poly.pdbx_strand_id
1 'polypeptide(L)'
;MNPTARKTLATVWTLVTVALMAAGPALALAPKEVRDQLDLLVTIDPSLRVVEVNVDATSFNGPLPGAQAMEDFRAENGDAWRFTVDLRRGVTSLLDGGAIPFIPGPANSLAWEDFAPGCSSYDCLPVATVEALARDFIDANSQALGLRSADLVLNPEGSGPFGGHLYFLRFDWTVGGMPVDHASVYVRINSGNLIQIATERVGTSTLDVRPAITAEDASAILQGYLGPFGGFDDNVIDAGSLR
;
A
#
# COMPACT_ATOMS: atom_id res chain seq x y z
N MET A 1 -17.76 55.54 -29.24
CA MET A 1 -17.88 54.06 -29.13
C MET A 1 -18.81 53.71 -27.98
N ASN A 2 -19.89 52.97 -28.27
CA ASN A 2 -20.98 52.72 -27.33
C ASN A 2 -20.52 51.80 -26.17
N PRO A 3 -20.77 52.16 -24.89
CA PRO A 3 -20.31 51.38 -23.73
C PRO A 3 -20.94 49.98 -23.63
N THR A 4 -22.10 49.78 -24.25
CA THR A 4 -22.78 48.48 -24.40
C THR A 4 -22.04 47.52 -25.33
N ALA A 5 -21.45 48.01 -26.42
CA ALA A 5 -20.68 47.19 -27.36
C ALA A 5 -19.35 46.68 -26.76
N ARG A 6 -18.81 47.39 -25.76
CA ARG A 6 -17.56 47.04 -25.08
C ARG A 6 -17.76 45.93 -24.04
N LYS A 7 -18.93 45.87 -23.40
CA LYS A 7 -19.30 44.81 -22.44
C LYS A 7 -19.60 43.49 -23.13
N THR A 8 -20.29 43.50 -24.28
CA THR A 8 -20.58 42.29 -25.04
C THR A 8 -19.31 41.66 -25.62
N LEU A 9 -18.36 42.47 -26.09
CA LEU A 9 -17.08 41.96 -26.59
C LEU A 9 -16.27 41.27 -25.47
N ALA A 10 -16.21 41.88 -24.28
CA ALA A 10 -15.47 41.31 -23.15
C ALA A 10 -16.04 39.96 -22.70
N THR A 11 -17.36 39.82 -22.59
CA THR A 11 -18.01 38.56 -22.21
C THR A 11 -17.78 37.44 -23.23
N VAL A 12 -17.79 37.77 -24.52
CA VAL A 12 -17.49 36.80 -25.59
C VAL A 12 -16.04 36.31 -25.50
N TRP A 13 -15.09 37.22 -25.27
CA TRP A 13 -13.69 36.84 -25.09
C TRP A 13 -13.48 35.95 -23.85
N THR A 14 -14.09 36.28 -22.72
CA THR A 14 -13.99 35.45 -21.50
C THR A 14 -14.58 34.05 -21.69
N LEU A 15 -15.72 33.92 -22.37
CA LEU A 15 -16.31 32.62 -22.68
C LEU A 15 -15.43 31.78 -23.60
N VAL A 16 -14.81 32.40 -24.61
CA VAL A 16 -13.86 31.72 -25.50
C VAL A 16 -12.61 31.27 -24.75
N THR A 17 -12.08 32.08 -23.82
CA THR A 17 -10.90 31.69 -23.03
C THR A 17 -11.22 30.53 -22.07
N VAL A 18 -12.37 30.53 -21.41
CA VAL A 18 -12.79 29.42 -20.53
C VAL A 18 -13.00 28.13 -21.32
N ALA A 19 -13.61 28.20 -22.51
CA ALA A 19 -13.78 27.04 -23.38
C ALA A 19 -12.44 26.47 -23.88
N LEU A 20 -11.46 27.33 -24.20
CA LEU A 20 -10.11 26.92 -24.59
C LEU A 20 -9.32 26.28 -23.44
N MET A 21 -9.46 26.79 -22.20
CA MET A 21 -8.79 26.19 -21.03
C MET A 21 -9.40 24.83 -20.64
N ALA A 22 -10.70 24.61 -20.88
CA ALA A 22 -11.35 23.32 -20.61
C ALA A 22 -11.04 22.23 -21.66
N ALA A 23 -10.57 22.60 -22.86
CA ALA A 23 -10.26 21.65 -23.93
C ALA A 23 -8.85 21.01 -23.82
N GLY A 24 -7.91 21.68 -23.14
CA GLY A 24 -6.53 21.20 -22.96
C GLY A 24 -6.41 19.83 -22.25
N PRO A 25 -7.12 19.57 -21.13
CA PRO A 25 -7.03 18.28 -20.44
C PRO A 25 -7.63 17.11 -21.24
N ALA A 26 -8.60 17.36 -22.14
CA ALA A 26 -9.20 16.32 -22.97
C ALA A 26 -8.22 15.77 -24.02
N LEU A 27 -7.23 16.56 -24.45
CA LEU A 27 -6.17 16.14 -25.37
C LEU A 27 -4.99 15.44 -24.65
N ALA A 28 -4.95 15.46 -23.32
CA ALA A 28 -3.96 14.72 -22.53
C ALA A 28 -4.38 13.25 -22.28
N LEU A 29 -5.65 12.91 -22.51
CA LEU A 29 -6.17 11.55 -22.49
C LEU A 29 -6.06 10.90 -23.88
N ALA A 30 -4.84 10.86 -24.43
CA ALA A 30 -4.61 10.07 -25.63
C ALA A 30 -4.54 8.59 -25.24
N PRO A 31 -5.32 7.69 -25.88
CA PRO A 31 -5.07 6.26 -25.79
C PRO A 31 -3.61 6.01 -26.13
N LYS A 32 -2.90 5.17 -25.36
CA LYS A 32 -1.54 4.79 -25.69
C LYS A 32 -1.54 4.18 -27.09
N GLU A 33 -1.01 4.91 -28.05
CA GLU A 33 -0.71 4.37 -29.37
C GLU A 33 0.43 3.37 -29.19
N VAL A 34 0.31 2.19 -29.80
CA VAL A 34 1.39 1.19 -29.87
C VAL A 34 2.51 1.84 -30.68
N ARG A 35 3.51 2.38 -29.98
CA ARG A 35 4.53 3.26 -30.59
C ARG A 35 5.90 2.62 -30.63
N ASP A 36 6.13 1.53 -29.89
CA ASP A 36 7.44 0.92 -29.74
C ASP A 36 7.41 -0.61 -29.85
N GLN A 37 8.52 -1.22 -30.27
CA GLN A 37 8.68 -2.69 -30.37
C GLN A 37 8.46 -3.38 -29.02
N LEU A 38 8.75 -2.71 -27.91
CA LEU A 38 8.47 -3.21 -26.56
C LEU A 38 6.97 -3.36 -26.29
N ASP A 39 6.11 -2.52 -26.90
CA ASP A 39 4.65 -2.64 -26.75
C ASP A 39 4.10 -3.93 -27.39
N LEU A 40 4.84 -4.52 -28.35
CA LEU A 40 4.50 -5.80 -28.97
C LEU A 40 4.95 -7.01 -28.13
N LEU A 41 5.81 -6.80 -27.13
CA LEU A 41 6.36 -7.84 -26.28
C LEU A 41 5.64 -7.96 -24.93
N VAL A 42 4.70 -7.05 -24.63
CA VAL A 42 3.87 -7.13 -23.42
C VAL A 42 2.91 -8.31 -23.54
N THR A 43 3.29 -9.43 -22.94
CA THR A 43 2.45 -10.61 -22.81
C THR A 43 1.93 -10.69 -21.39
N ILE A 44 0.61 -10.58 -21.21
CA ILE A 44 -0.03 -10.91 -19.93
C ILE A 44 -0.59 -12.32 -20.06
N ASP A 45 0.04 -13.29 -19.38
CA ASP A 45 -0.55 -14.62 -19.25
C ASP A 45 -1.75 -14.52 -18.28
N PRO A 46 -2.99 -14.74 -18.74
CA PRO A 46 -4.17 -14.66 -17.87
C PRO A 46 -4.14 -15.67 -16.72
N SER A 47 -3.36 -16.75 -16.84
CA SER A 47 -3.17 -17.73 -15.76
C SER A 47 -2.31 -17.19 -14.61
N LEU A 48 -1.50 -16.15 -14.86
CA LEU A 48 -0.77 -15.41 -13.83
C LEU A 48 -1.65 -14.36 -13.13
N ARG A 49 -2.90 -14.18 -13.57
CA ARG A 49 -3.84 -13.29 -12.89
C ARG A 49 -4.34 -13.95 -11.61
N VAL A 50 -3.72 -13.59 -10.49
CA VAL A 50 -4.15 -14.01 -9.16
C VAL A 50 -5.34 -13.15 -8.74
N VAL A 51 -6.49 -13.78 -8.49
CA VAL A 51 -7.68 -13.13 -7.93
C VAL A 51 -7.80 -13.58 -6.48
N GLU A 52 -7.95 -12.63 -5.57
CA GLU A 52 -8.18 -12.90 -4.14
C GLU A 52 -9.50 -13.62 -3.93
N VAL A 53 -9.53 -14.54 -2.95
CA VAL A 53 -10.76 -15.24 -2.55
C VAL A 53 -11.02 -14.94 -1.09
N ASN A 54 -11.62 -13.78 -0.84
CA ASN A 54 -11.85 -13.25 0.51
C ASN A 54 -13.15 -13.81 1.12
N VAL A 55 -13.07 -14.27 2.37
CA VAL A 55 -14.22 -14.68 3.19
C VAL A 55 -14.16 -14.01 4.57
N ASP A 56 -15.32 -13.73 5.15
CA ASP A 56 -15.41 -13.32 6.55
C ASP A 56 -15.26 -14.55 7.45
N ALA A 57 -14.29 -14.52 8.36
CA ALA A 57 -13.89 -15.63 9.21
C ALA A 57 -15.01 -16.15 10.13
N THR A 58 -15.98 -15.31 10.49
CA THR A 58 -17.09 -15.71 11.36
C THR A 58 -18.20 -16.43 10.60
N SER A 59 -18.38 -16.11 9.32
CA SER A 59 -19.45 -16.67 8.48
C SER A 59 -19.00 -17.89 7.67
N PHE A 60 -17.70 -18.12 7.54
CA PHE A 60 -17.15 -19.20 6.76
C PHE A 60 -17.07 -20.51 7.58
N ASN A 61 -17.73 -21.56 7.10
CA ASN A 61 -17.80 -22.85 7.79
C ASN A 61 -16.64 -23.81 7.46
N GLY A 62 -15.68 -23.38 6.65
CA GLY A 62 -14.50 -24.19 6.30
C GLY A 62 -13.31 -23.95 7.23
N PRO A 63 -12.24 -24.74 7.12
CA PRO A 63 -11.04 -24.54 7.91
C PRO A 63 -10.34 -23.23 7.53
N LEU A 64 -9.93 -22.46 8.54
CA LEU A 64 -9.12 -21.24 8.38
C LEU A 64 -7.83 -21.36 9.20
N PRO A 65 -6.67 -21.01 8.64
CA PRO A 65 -5.46 -20.79 9.43
C PRO A 65 -5.71 -19.74 10.51
N GLY A 66 -5.30 -20.02 11.75
CA GLY A 66 -5.41 -19.05 12.84
C GLY A 66 -6.82 -18.84 13.40
N ALA A 67 -7.82 -19.67 13.04
CA ALA A 67 -9.21 -19.48 13.47
C ALA A 67 -9.38 -19.26 14.99
N GLN A 68 -8.74 -20.11 15.82
CA GLN A 68 -8.79 -19.96 17.28
C GLN A 68 -8.19 -18.62 17.74
N ALA A 69 -7.04 -18.22 17.18
CA ALA A 69 -6.41 -16.94 17.54
C ALA A 69 -7.29 -15.74 17.13
N MET A 70 -8.04 -15.84 16.03
CA MET A 70 -9.02 -14.82 15.65
C MET A 70 -10.22 -14.77 16.62
N GLU A 71 -10.66 -15.93 17.12
CA GLU A 71 -11.70 -16.00 18.16
C GLU A 71 -11.22 -15.39 19.48
N ASP A 72 -10.02 -15.76 19.93
CA ASP A 72 -9.40 -15.23 21.14
C ASP A 72 -9.23 -13.72 21.05
N PHE A 73 -8.75 -13.22 19.91
CA PHE A 73 -8.63 -11.78 19.65
C PHE A 73 -9.97 -11.05 19.81
N ARG A 74 -11.07 -11.59 19.27
CA ARG A 74 -12.40 -10.98 19.41
C ARG A 74 -12.92 -11.07 20.84
N ALA A 75 -12.64 -12.16 21.55
CA ALA A 75 -13.01 -12.29 22.95
C ALA A 75 -12.32 -11.22 23.82
N GLU A 76 -11.08 -10.85 23.48
CA GLU A 76 -10.31 -9.82 24.20
C GLU A 76 -10.66 -8.39 23.77
N ASN A 77 -10.87 -8.15 22.47
CA ASN A 77 -10.97 -6.80 21.89
C ASN A 77 -12.39 -6.41 21.46
N GLY A 78 -13.36 -7.33 21.58
CA GLY A 78 -14.77 -7.14 21.26
C GLY A 78 -15.20 -7.74 19.91
N ASP A 79 -16.46 -8.19 19.87
CA ASP A 79 -17.07 -8.87 18.72
C ASP A 79 -17.26 -8.01 17.47
N ALA A 80 -17.05 -6.69 17.57
CA ALA A 80 -17.12 -5.78 16.43
C ALA A 80 -15.94 -5.98 15.44
N TRP A 81 -14.83 -6.56 15.91
CA TRP A 81 -13.68 -6.87 15.07
C TRP A 81 -13.99 -8.01 14.10
N ARG A 82 -13.63 -7.83 12.84
CA ARG A 82 -13.84 -8.80 11.76
C ARG A 82 -12.52 -9.12 11.08
N PHE A 83 -12.34 -10.39 10.77
CA PHE A 83 -11.23 -10.89 9.97
C PHE A 83 -11.77 -11.31 8.61
N THR A 84 -11.32 -10.65 7.56
CA THR A 84 -11.47 -11.12 6.19
C THR A 84 -10.20 -11.88 5.81
N VAL A 85 -10.35 -13.15 5.46
CA VAL A 85 -9.25 -14.06 5.14
C VAL A 85 -9.27 -14.38 3.65
N ASP A 86 -8.12 -14.29 2.99
CA ASP A 86 -7.97 -14.80 1.62
C ASP A 86 -7.67 -16.31 1.67
N LEU A 87 -8.62 -17.11 1.18
CA LEU A 87 -8.52 -18.57 1.16
C LEU A 87 -7.34 -19.09 0.33
N ARG A 88 -6.84 -18.33 -0.64
CA ARG A 88 -5.67 -18.72 -1.45
C ARG A 88 -4.37 -18.43 -0.74
N ARG A 89 -4.28 -17.29 -0.05
CA ARG A 89 -3.04 -16.83 0.61
C ARG A 89 -2.91 -17.41 2.02
N GLY A 90 -4.03 -17.81 2.62
CA GLY A 90 -4.06 -18.36 3.98
C GLY A 90 -3.75 -17.33 5.06
N VAL A 91 -3.90 -16.04 4.74
CA VAL A 91 -3.61 -14.92 5.64
C VAL A 91 -4.81 -13.98 5.72
N THR A 92 -4.83 -13.15 6.76
CA THR A 92 -5.83 -12.09 6.90
C THR A 92 -5.57 -10.99 5.89
N SER A 93 -6.53 -10.76 4.99
CA SER A 93 -6.54 -9.65 4.03
C SER A 93 -6.92 -8.34 4.69
N LEU A 94 -7.85 -8.40 5.65
CA LEU A 94 -8.38 -7.24 6.34
C LEU A 94 -8.80 -7.60 7.76
N LEU A 95 -8.27 -6.88 8.74
CA LEU A 95 -8.75 -6.81 10.11
C LEU A 95 -9.38 -5.42 10.30
N ASP A 96 -10.67 -5.34 10.58
CA ASP A 96 -11.38 -4.06 10.76
C ASP A 96 -12.58 -4.15 11.72
N GLY A 97 -13.28 -3.02 11.93
CA GLY A 97 -14.58 -2.97 12.60
C GLY A 97 -14.55 -2.53 14.06
N GLY A 98 -13.42 -2.68 14.75
CA GLY A 98 -13.23 -2.19 16.12
C GLY A 98 -12.29 -0.98 16.21
N ALA A 99 -11.93 -0.62 17.45
CA ALA A 99 -11.01 0.46 17.76
C ALA A 99 -10.18 0.10 19.01
N ILE A 100 -8.86 -0.02 18.86
CA ILE A 100 -7.94 -0.30 19.97
C ILE A 100 -7.08 0.94 20.23
N PRO A 101 -7.01 1.49 21.46
CA PRO A 101 -6.07 2.55 21.81
C PRO A 101 -4.65 2.17 21.41
N PHE A 102 -4.02 2.99 20.55
CA PHE A 102 -2.75 2.63 19.93
C PHE A 102 -1.69 3.73 20.08
N ILE A 103 -2.06 4.98 19.82
CA ILE A 103 -1.26 6.18 20.07
C ILE A 103 -2.13 7.24 20.76
N PRO A 104 -1.53 8.25 21.40
CA PRO A 104 -2.25 9.37 22.01
C PRO A 104 -3.19 10.05 21.02
N GLY A 105 -4.44 10.27 21.40
CA GLY A 105 -5.42 10.89 20.52
C GLY A 105 -6.75 11.20 21.20
N PRO A 106 -7.64 11.97 20.54
CA PRO A 106 -8.88 12.44 21.16
C PRO A 106 -9.91 11.33 21.39
N ALA A 107 -9.74 10.14 20.80
CA ALA A 107 -10.65 9.01 20.96
C ALA A 107 -10.13 7.96 21.97
N ASN A 108 -9.09 8.26 22.74
CA ASN A 108 -8.61 7.44 23.84
C ASN A 108 -7.99 8.32 24.95
N SER A 109 -7.43 7.68 25.98
CA SER A 109 -6.84 8.34 27.15
C SER A 109 -5.32 8.12 27.27
N LEU A 110 -4.64 7.78 26.18
CA LEU A 110 -3.17 7.63 26.17
C LEU A 110 -2.51 9.02 26.26
N ALA A 111 -1.51 9.16 27.12
CA ALA A 111 -0.80 10.43 27.32
C ALA A 111 0.28 10.64 26.26
N TRP A 112 0.43 11.87 25.75
CA TRP A 112 1.44 12.19 24.73
C TRP A 112 2.86 11.99 25.23
N GLU A 113 3.09 12.32 26.49
CA GLU A 113 4.39 12.27 27.16
C GLU A 113 4.99 10.87 27.21
N ASP A 114 4.15 9.81 27.20
CA ASP A 114 4.59 8.41 27.24
C ASP A 114 5.17 7.95 25.88
N PHE A 115 4.82 8.64 24.79
CA PHE A 115 5.20 8.25 23.43
C PHE A 115 6.22 9.21 22.80
N ALA A 116 6.10 10.50 23.09
CA ALA A 116 7.01 11.54 22.62
C ALA A 116 6.98 12.75 23.57
N PRO A 117 7.94 12.88 24.51
CA PRO A 117 7.99 14.00 25.43
C PRO A 117 8.00 15.37 24.72
N GLY A 118 7.10 16.27 25.13
CA GLY A 118 6.94 17.59 24.54
C GLY A 118 6.14 17.63 23.23
N CYS A 119 5.64 16.49 22.76
CA CYS A 119 4.73 16.41 21.62
C CYS A 119 3.27 16.52 22.07
N SER A 120 2.41 17.07 21.22
CA SER A 120 0.96 17.20 21.47
C SER A 120 0.13 17.10 20.19
N SER A 121 0.75 16.65 19.09
CA SER A 121 0.10 16.46 17.80
C SER A 121 0.72 15.29 17.06
N TYR A 122 0.01 14.72 16.09
CA TYR A 122 0.55 13.60 15.32
C TYR A 122 1.78 13.98 14.48
N ASP A 123 1.92 15.25 14.10
CA ASP A 123 3.03 15.75 13.27
C ASP A 123 4.39 15.65 13.98
N CYS A 124 4.41 15.73 15.32
CA CYS A 124 5.63 15.56 16.10
C CYS A 124 5.83 14.12 16.62
N LEU A 125 4.89 13.21 16.37
CA LEU A 125 4.99 11.82 16.83
C LEU A 125 5.93 11.03 15.92
N PRO A 126 7.07 10.51 16.43
CA PRO A 126 8.05 9.84 15.59
C PRO A 126 7.50 8.56 14.96
N VAL A 127 7.71 8.40 13.65
CA VAL A 127 7.29 7.19 12.91
C VAL A 127 7.87 5.92 13.53
N ALA A 128 9.13 5.96 13.99
CA ALA A 128 9.78 4.85 14.67
C ALA A 128 9.05 4.38 15.94
N THR A 129 8.45 5.31 16.70
CA THR A 129 7.64 4.96 17.89
C THR A 129 6.39 4.21 17.47
N VAL A 130 5.68 4.69 16.45
CA VAL A 130 4.44 4.06 15.96
C VAL A 130 4.75 2.73 15.26
N GLU A 131 5.88 2.65 14.54
CA GLU A 131 6.39 1.43 13.93
C GLU A 131 6.62 0.33 14.97
N ALA A 132 7.30 0.65 16.08
CA ALA A 132 7.55 -0.32 17.14
C ALA A 132 6.24 -0.92 17.68
N LEU A 133 5.24 -0.08 17.96
CA LEU A 133 3.92 -0.52 18.42
C LEU A 133 3.21 -1.41 17.38
N ALA A 134 3.30 -1.05 16.10
CA ALA A 134 2.74 -1.85 15.01
C ALA A 134 3.41 -3.23 14.89
N ARG A 135 4.74 -3.28 15.03
CA ARG A 135 5.48 -4.55 15.02
C ARG A 135 5.09 -5.43 16.20
N ASP A 136 5.01 -4.86 17.40
CA ASP A 136 4.60 -5.59 18.60
C ASP A 136 3.17 -6.12 18.47
N PHE A 137 2.25 -5.31 17.97
CA PHE A 137 0.87 -5.73 17.71
C PHE A 137 0.80 -6.87 16.68
N ILE A 138 1.56 -6.75 15.59
CA ILE A 138 1.60 -7.77 14.54
C ILE A 138 2.15 -9.08 15.08
N ASP A 139 3.22 -9.05 15.86
CA ASP A 139 3.83 -10.27 16.39
C ASP A 139 2.95 -10.93 17.46
N ALA A 140 2.34 -10.14 18.34
CA ALA A 140 1.38 -10.62 19.34
C ALA A 140 0.16 -11.30 18.69
N ASN A 141 -0.24 -10.84 17.50
CA ASN A 141 -1.40 -11.35 16.77
C ASN A 141 -1.02 -12.16 15.52
N SER A 142 0.24 -12.59 15.42
CA SER A 142 0.80 -13.18 14.19
C SER A 142 0.05 -14.42 13.72
N GLN A 143 -0.45 -15.23 14.66
CA GLN A 143 -1.25 -16.41 14.34
C GLN A 143 -2.61 -16.06 13.72
N ALA A 144 -3.27 -14.99 14.19
CA ALA A 144 -4.54 -14.52 13.64
C ALA A 144 -4.34 -13.76 12.32
N LEU A 145 -3.24 -13.02 12.17
CA LEU A 145 -2.93 -12.25 10.97
C LEU A 145 -2.34 -13.11 9.84
N GLY A 146 -1.62 -14.18 10.18
CA GLY A 146 -0.89 -15.01 9.22
C GLY A 146 0.40 -14.37 8.71
N LEU A 147 0.96 -13.40 9.45
CA LEU A 147 2.20 -12.69 9.09
C LEU A 147 2.99 -12.31 10.35
N ARG A 148 4.27 -12.00 10.19
CA ARG A 148 5.18 -11.60 11.29
C ARG A 148 5.88 -10.30 10.95
N SER A 149 6.22 -9.53 11.97
CA SER A 149 6.88 -8.23 11.79
C SER A 149 8.30 -8.37 11.22
N ALA A 150 8.98 -9.48 11.49
CA ALA A 150 10.32 -9.78 10.97
C ALA A 150 10.38 -9.85 9.43
N ASP A 151 9.24 -10.14 8.80
CA ASP A 151 9.12 -10.21 7.35
C ASP A 151 8.74 -8.84 6.73
N LEU A 152 8.75 -7.75 7.51
CA LEU A 152 8.29 -6.42 7.12
C LEU A 152 9.38 -5.36 7.17
N VAL A 153 9.49 -4.57 6.11
CA VAL A 153 10.34 -3.37 6.02
C VAL A 153 9.45 -2.14 5.96
N LEU A 154 9.67 -1.16 6.85
CA LEU A 154 8.88 0.08 6.83
C LEU A 154 9.13 0.85 5.52
N ASN A 155 8.05 1.28 4.88
CA ASN A 155 8.08 2.18 3.75
C ASN A 155 7.87 3.62 4.26
N PRO A 156 8.91 4.47 4.30
CA PRO A 156 8.80 5.81 4.87
C PRO A 156 7.92 6.75 4.03
N GLU A 157 7.80 6.53 2.72
CA GLU A 157 6.97 7.36 1.83
C GLU A 157 5.47 7.12 2.05
N GLY A 158 5.11 5.89 2.46
CA GLY A 158 3.74 5.52 2.79
C GLY A 158 3.39 5.62 4.28
N SER A 159 4.26 6.21 5.10
CA SER A 159 4.13 6.20 6.56
C SER A 159 4.20 7.60 7.16
N GLY A 160 3.36 7.85 8.17
CA GLY A 160 3.33 9.10 8.92
C GLY A 160 1.92 9.64 9.19
N PRO A 161 1.84 10.82 9.81
CA PRO A 161 0.59 11.49 10.11
C PRO A 161 -0.07 12.07 8.84
N PHE A 162 -1.39 12.06 8.81
CA PHE A 162 -2.18 12.63 7.72
C PHE A 162 -3.45 13.31 8.23
N GLY A 163 -3.72 14.52 7.76
CA GLY A 163 -4.97 15.23 8.03
C GLY A 163 -5.26 15.54 9.51
N GLY A 164 -4.27 15.47 10.40
CA GLY A 164 -4.40 15.80 11.82
C GLY A 164 -5.20 14.81 12.68
N HIS A 165 -5.65 13.68 12.11
CA HIS A 165 -6.39 12.64 12.83
C HIS A 165 -6.04 11.22 12.37
N LEU A 166 -5.36 11.06 11.23
CA LEU A 166 -4.94 9.76 10.73
C LEU A 166 -3.43 9.59 10.94
N TYR A 167 -3.02 8.36 11.19
CA TYR A 167 -1.64 7.94 11.11
C TYR A 167 -1.60 6.65 10.30
N PHE A 168 -0.74 6.63 9.28
CA PHE A 168 -0.56 5.49 8.40
C PHE A 168 0.82 4.88 8.63
N LEU A 169 0.89 3.56 8.62
CA LEU A 169 2.13 2.87 8.37
C LEU A 169 1.92 1.96 7.15
N ARG A 170 2.88 2.01 6.24
CA ARG A 170 3.00 1.05 5.16
C ARG A 170 4.29 0.27 5.36
N PHE A 171 4.18 -1.04 5.28
CA PHE A 171 5.32 -1.94 5.25
C PHE A 171 5.36 -2.64 3.90
N ASP A 172 6.55 -2.78 3.33
CA ASP A 172 6.80 -3.69 2.24
C ASP A 172 7.07 -5.09 2.82
N TRP A 173 6.47 -6.11 2.21
CA TRP A 173 6.65 -7.50 2.65
C TRP A 173 7.86 -8.13 1.99
N THR A 174 8.61 -8.91 2.76
CA THR A 174 9.83 -9.58 2.32
C THR A 174 9.75 -11.07 2.57
N VAL A 175 10.41 -11.84 1.71
CA VAL A 175 10.67 -13.27 1.89
C VAL A 175 12.17 -13.45 1.87
N GLY A 176 12.75 -14.00 2.95
CA GLY A 176 14.21 -14.18 3.06
C GLY A 176 15.00 -12.87 2.89
N GLY A 177 14.41 -11.72 3.25
CA GLY A 177 15.02 -10.39 3.10
C GLY A 177 14.87 -9.76 1.71
N MET A 178 14.28 -10.48 0.74
CA MET A 178 13.97 -9.97 -0.60
C MET A 178 12.57 -9.34 -0.60
N PRO A 179 12.41 -8.08 -1.03
CA PRO A 179 11.08 -7.47 -1.16
C PRO A 179 10.26 -8.22 -2.21
N VAL A 180 8.99 -8.47 -1.88
CA VAL A 180 8.03 -9.03 -2.83
C VAL A 180 7.32 -7.88 -3.50
N ASP A 181 7.34 -7.90 -4.83
CA ASP A 181 6.81 -6.82 -5.65
C ASP A 181 5.33 -6.54 -5.34
N HIS A 182 5.03 -5.25 -5.12
CA HIS A 182 3.72 -4.74 -4.72
C HIS A 182 3.06 -5.43 -3.52
N ALA A 183 3.83 -6.12 -2.68
CA ALA A 183 3.32 -6.73 -1.45
C ALA A 183 3.46 -5.77 -0.28
N SER A 184 2.34 -5.46 0.37
CA SER A 184 2.33 -4.47 1.43
C SER A 184 1.39 -4.84 2.57
N VAL A 185 1.77 -4.39 3.77
CA VAL A 185 0.93 -4.39 4.97
C VAL A 185 0.65 -2.94 5.34
N TYR A 186 -0.62 -2.62 5.54
CA TYR A 186 -1.07 -1.29 5.92
C TYR A 186 -1.63 -1.32 7.34
N VAL A 187 -1.17 -0.42 8.19
CA VAL A 187 -1.72 -0.19 9.52
C VAL A 187 -2.35 1.19 9.52
N ARG A 188 -3.63 1.28 9.88
CA ARG A 188 -4.37 2.54 9.90
C ARG A 188 -4.84 2.87 11.30
N ILE A 189 -4.50 4.07 11.73
CA ILE A 189 -4.83 4.61 13.03
C ILE A 189 -5.67 5.87 12.81
N ASN A 190 -6.78 5.99 13.53
CA ASN A 190 -7.66 7.14 13.48
C ASN A 190 -7.94 7.65 14.90
N SER A 191 -7.70 8.94 15.12
CA SER A 191 -7.93 9.62 16.39
C SER A 191 -7.25 8.93 17.58
N GLY A 192 -6.11 8.28 17.34
CA GLY A 192 -5.32 7.55 18.32
C GLY A 192 -5.60 6.05 18.39
N ASN A 193 -6.65 5.56 17.74
CA ASN A 193 -7.02 4.15 17.80
C ASN A 193 -6.63 3.40 16.52
N LEU A 194 -6.04 2.22 16.67
CA LEU A 194 -5.90 1.26 15.58
C LEU A 194 -7.31 0.84 15.14
N ILE A 195 -7.60 1.06 13.85
CA ILE A 195 -8.91 0.75 13.26
C ILE A 195 -8.82 -0.30 12.16
N GLN A 196 -7.62 -0.53 11.61
CA GLN A 196 -7.47 -1.44 10.49
C GLN A 196 -6.04 -1.95 10.32
N ILE A 197 -5.92 -3.23 9.99
CA ILE A 197 -4.75 -3.81 9.32
C ILE A 197 -5.20 -4.41 8.00
N ALA A 198 -4.51 -4.11 6.91
CA ALA A 198 -4.80 -4.68 5.59
C ALA A 198 -3.54 -5.26 4.96
N THR A 199 -3.69 -6.34 4.18
CA THR A 199 -2.59 -6.96 3.46
C THR A 199 -2.89 -7.07 1.97
N GLU A 200 -1.89 -6.80 1.15
CA GLU A 200 -1.94 -6.90 -0.31
C GLU A 200 -0.76 -7.77 -0.77
N ARG A 201 -1.03 -8.81 -1.55
CA ARG A 201 -0.02 -9.78 -2.07
C ARG A 201 0.89 -10.43 -1.00
N VAL A 202 0.50 -10.38 0.28
CA VAL A 202 1.16 -11.11 1.37
C VAL A 202 0.61 -12.52 1.45
N GLY A 203 1.46 -13.52 1.64
CA GLY A 203 1.04 -14.91 1.80
C GLY A 203 2.10 -15.76 2.50
N THR A 204 1.98 -17.07 2.40
CA THR A 204 3.01 -18.01 2.87
C THR A 204 4.01 -18.31 1.76
N SER A 205 5.31 -18.31 2.05
CA SER A 205 6.34 -18.69 1.08
C SER A 205 7.39 -19.61 1.69
N THR A 206 7.76 -20.65 0.94
CA THR A 206 8.92 -21.52 1.20
C THR A 206 9.95 -21.42 0.08
N LEU A 207 9.98 -20.29 -0.62
CA LEU A 207 10.86 -20.05 -1.77
C LEU A 207 12.33 -20.04 -1.33
N ASP A 208 13.20 -20.71 -2.09
CA ASP A 208 14.64 -20.44 -2.03
C ASP A 208 14.90 -19.10 -2.73
N VAL A 209 15.30 -18.11 -1.95
CA VAL A 209 15.55 -16.75 -2.44
C VAL A 209 16.93 -16.59 -3.07
N ARG A 210 17.74 -17.65 -3.10
CA ARG A 210 19.05 -17.62 -3.75
C ARG A 210 18.88 -17.62 -5.27
N PRO A 211 19.31 -16.56 -5.97
CA PRO A 211 19.18 -16.47 -7.40
C PRO A 211 20.07 -17.52 -8.09
N ALA A 212 19.56 -18.11 -9.18
CA ALA A 212 20.30 -19.10 -9.97
C ALA A 212 21.31 -18.46 -10.95
N ILE A 213 21.14 -17.16 -11.25
CA ILE A 213 21.98 -16.37 -12.14
C ILE A 213 22.34 -15.04 -11.47
N THR A 214 23.42 -14.40 -11.90
CA THR A 214 23.83 -13.08 -11.39
C THR A 214 22.96 -11.97 -11.97
N ALA A 215 23.01 -10.78 -11.36
CA ALA A 215 22.34 -9.60 -11.90
C ALA A 215 22.90 -9.21 -13.28
N GLU A 216 24.22 -9.34 -13.46
CA GLU A 216 24.89 -9.08 -14.73
C GLU A 216 24.42 -10.04 -15.82
N ASP A 217 24.34 -11.34 -15.50
CA ASP A 217 23.86 -12.35 -16.46
C ASP A 217 22.38 -12.13 -16.81
N ALA A 218 21.55 -11.79 -15.82
CA ALA A 218 20.14 -11.46 -16.05
C ALA A 218 19.98 -10.23 -16.98
N SER A 219 20.77 -9.18 -16.75
CA SER A 219 20.79 -7.98 -17.59
C SER A 219 21.28 -8.29 -19.00
N ALA A 220 22.33 -9.10 -19.15
CA ALA A 220 22.84 -9.53 -20.45
C ALA A 220 21.82 -10.37 -21.24
N ILE A 221 21.10 -11.27 -20.58
CA ILE A 221 20.00 -12.04 -21.19
C ILE A 221 18.90 -11.10 -21.68
N LEU A 222 18.50 -10.13 -20.85
CA LEU A 222 17.48 -9.15 -21.20
C LEU A 222 17.91 -8.29 -22.40
N GLN A 223 19.16 -7.82 -22.43
CA GLN A 223 19.73 -7.06 -23.56
C GLN A 223 19.84 -7.92 -24.83
N GLY A 224 20.14 -9.21 -24.69
CA GLY A 224 20.15 -10.14 -25.81
C GLY A 224 18.77 -10.32 -26.45
N TYR A 225 17.70 -10.20 -25.66
CA TYR A 225 16.32 -10.31 -26.14
C TYR A 225 15.75 -8.99 -26.68
N LEU A 226 15.94 -7.89 -25.94
CA LEU A 226 15.37 -6.58 -26.26
C LEU A 226 16.24 -5.73 -27.21
N GLY A 227 17.53 -6.08 -27.33
CA GLY A 227 18.55 -5.16 -27.82
C GLY A 227 19.21 -4.36 -26.68
N PRO A 228 20.30 -3.62 -26.96
CA PRO A 228 20.96 -2.81 -25.95
C PRO A 228 20.03 -1.71 -25.42
N PHE A 229 19.95 -1.58 -24.10
CA PHE A 229 19.23 -0.51 -23.39
C PHE A 229 20.10 0.01 -22.24
N GLY A 230 19.76 1.19 -21.69
CA GLY A 230 20.56 1.84 -20.64
C GLY A 230 21.80 2.55 -21.17
N GLY A 231 21.81 2.90 -22.46
CA GLY A 231 22.82 3.76 -23.09
C GLY A 231 22.62 5.26 -22.79
N PHE A 232 23.28 6.15 -23.54
CA PHE A 232 23.30 7.60 -23.26
C PHE A 232 21.91 8.28 -23.19
N ASP A 233 20.92 7.75 -23.91
CA ASP A 233 19.57 8.34 -24.00
C ASP A 233 18.54 7.61 -23.12
N ASP A 234 18.92 6.50 -22.48
CA ASP A 234 18.04 5.69 -21.65
C ASP A 234 18.30 5.95 -20.16
N ASN A 235 17.22 6.04 -19.37
CA ASN A 235 17.31 6.08 -17.92
C ASN A 235 16.71 4.80 -17.32
N VAL A 236 17.57 3.93 -16.81
CA VAL A 236 17.13 2.72 -16.09
C VAL A 236 16.71 3.12 -14.68
N ILE A 237 15.40 3.10 -14.42
CA ILE A 237 14.81 3.48 -13.12
C ILE A 237 15.00 2.39 -12.06
N ASP A 238 14.95 1.12 -12.49
CA ASP A 238 15.19 -0.05 -11.65
C ASP A 238 16.00 -1.07 -12.44
N ALA A 239 17.24 -1.31 -11.99
CA ALA A 239 18.13 -2.29 -12.60
C ALA A 239 17.94 -3.71 -12.04
N GLY A 240 16.97 -3.89 -11.14
CA GLY A 240 16.86 -5.03 -10.27
C GLY A 240 17.86 -4.96 -9.12
N SER A 241 17.53 -5.60 -8.01
CA SER A 241 18.45 -5.75 -6.89
C SER A 241 18.49 -7.20 -6.41
N LEU A 242 19.70 -7.67 -6.14
CA LEU A 242 19.99 -8.84 -5.33
C LEU A 242 20.73 -8.27 -4.12
N ARG A 243 20.21 -8.46 -2.91
CA ARG A 243 20.97 -8.07 -1.71
C ARG A 243 22.12 -9.03 -1.47
#